data_AF-A0A0F9WZ44-F1
#
_entry.id   AF-A0A0F9WZ44-F1
#
_cell.length_a   1.000
_cell.length_b   1.000
_cell.length_c   1.000
_cell.angle_alpha   90.00
_cell.angle_beta   90.00
_cell.angle_gamma   90.00
#
_symmetry.space_group_name_H-M   'P 1'
#
loop_
_entity.id
_entity.type
_entity.pdbx_description
1 polymer ?
#
loop_
_entity_poly.entity_id
_entity_poly.type
_entity_poly.pdbx_seq_one_letter_code
_entity_poly.pdbx_strand_id
1 'polypeptide(L)'
;MVTGREGIAKVAPWYDPDISHEYATLNGRRYHYLLGEPKDVTVKNTVVLIHGFQDLAFGWRYQIKPLVALGLRIIAIDCMGYGGTEAPHVPPESIRLYTFKRAADDIKELASQIGVSTIILGGHDWGGMIATRTYLYYPELVSHIFTLGTPYLPPMQEWLEFDDYIAKYPTFKYQGQFAGKDLEHRLNSKEALRQFWIATYGGRGPNGEAAFSTERALFENWPLLIRSDVLSEEELIYYVEEYARNGISAALNWYRNRRENWEDERS
;
A
#
# COMPACT_ATOMS: atom_id res chain seq x y z
N MET A 1 -13.42 3.60 23.19
CA MET A 1 -14.25 2.42 22.89
C MET A 1 -14.84 2.57 21.50
N VAL A 2 -14.02 2.36 20.46
CA VAL A 2 -14.56 1.95 19.16
C VAL A 2 -14.46 0.44 19.19
N THR A 3 -15.60 -0.19 19.40
CA THR A 3 -15.80 -1.63 19.28
C THR A 3 -15.20 -2.11 17.95
N GLY A 4 -14.46 -3.21 17.97
CA GLY A 4 -14.13 -3.92 16.73
C GLY A 4 -15.40 -4.09 15.89
N ARG A 5 -15.26 -4.10 14.56
CA ARG A 5 -16.39 -4.30 13.64
C ARG A 5 -17.01 -5.68 13.89
N GLU A 6 -17.95 -5.75 14.83
CA GLU A 6 -18.55 -7.00 15.30
C GLU A 6 -19.15 -7.74 14.10
N GLY A 7 -18.86 -9.04 14.00
CA GLY A 7 -19.43 -9.92 12.98
C GLY A 7 -18.65 -10.06 11.67
N ILE A 8 -17.59 -9.29 11.41
CA ILE A 8 -16.73 -9.51 10.22
C ILE A 8 -15.51 -10.36 10.60
N ALA A 9 -15.45 -11.58 10.07
CA ALA A 9 -14.26 -12.42 10.16
C ALA A 9 -13.12 -11.80 9.33
N LYS A 10 -12.12 -11.23 10.01
CA LYS A 10 -10.91 -10.71 9.36
C LYS A 10 -9.85 -11.80 9.18
N VAL A 11 -8.92 -11.56 8.26
CA VAL A 11 -7.70 -12.36 8.10
C VAL A 11 -6.78 -12.15 9.31
N ALA A 12 -6.20 -13.24 9.83
CA ALA A 12 -5.19 -13.18 10.89
C ALA A 12 -3.78 -12.83 10.34
N PRO A 13 -2.89 -12.18 11.10
CA PRO A 13 -1.65 -11.59 10.55
C PRO A 13 -0.62 -12.58 9.98
N TRP A 14 -0.29 -13.65 10.71
CA TRP A 14 0.75 -14.61 10.27
C TRP A 14 0.20 -15.88 9.63
N TYR A 15 -0.95 -16.35 10.09
CA TYR A 15 -1.54 -17.58 9.60
C TYR A 15 -3.06 -17.54 9.71
N ASP A 16 -3.71 -17.80 8.59
CA ASP A 16 -5.16 -17.97 8.50
C ASP A 16 -5.43 -19.19 7.60
N PRO A 17 -6.12 -20.23 8.09
CA PRO A 17 -6.27 -21.49 7.33
C PRO A 17 -7.08 -21.35 6.03
N ASP A 18 -7.79 -20.24 5.85
CA ASP A 18 -8.56 -19.96 4.65
C ASP A 18 -7.83 -19.06 3.63
N ILE A 19 -6.67 -18.51 4.00
CA ILE A 19 -5.91 -17.58 3.17
C ILE A 19 -4.48 -18.09 2.99
N SER A 20 -4.06 -18.26 1.74
CA SER A 20 -2.69 -18.66 1.43
C SER A 20 -1.78 -17.45 1.28
N HIS A 21 -0.53 -17.58 1.72
CA HIS A 21 0.55 -16.66 1.37
C HIS A 21 1.27 -17.22 0.14
N GLU A 22 1.17 -16.53 -0.98
CA GLU A 22 1.69 -16.99 -2.27
C GLU A 22 2.74 -16.03 -2.82
N TYR A 23 3.50 -16.52 -3.79
CA TYR A 23 4.54 -15.74 -4.45
C TYR A 23 4.50 -15.92 -5.97
N ALA A 24 4.81 -14.85 -6.70
CA ALA A 24 4.98 -14.87 -8.15
C ALA A 24 6.20 -14.04 -8.54
N THR A 25 6.83 -14.38 -9.67
CA THR A 25 7.85 -13.53 -10.28
C THR A 25 7.18 -12.69 -11.35
N LEU A 26 7.07 -11.38 -11.14
CA LEU A 26 6.40 -10.43 -12.02
C LEU A 26 7.43 -9.46 -12.60
N ASN A 27 7.56 -9.48 -13.92
CA ASN A 27 8.51 -8.74 -14.75
C ASN A 27 9.92 -8.75 -14.14
N GLY A 28 10.36 -9.92 -13.68
CA GLY A 28 11.69 -10.15 -13.11
C GLY A 28 11.84 -9.87 -11.61
N ARG A 29 10.76 -9.62 -10.87
CA ARG A 29 10.79 -9.35 -9.41
C ARG A 29 9.85 -10.26 -8.65
N ARG A 30 10.27 -10.81 -7.52
CA ARG A 30 9.42 -11.64 -6.67
C ARG A 30 8.44 -10.78 -5.86
N TYR A 31 7.15 -11.06 -6.03
CA TYR A 31 6.03 -10.48 -5.31
C TYR A 31 5.42 -11.49 -4.35
N HIS A 32 5.05 -11.02 -3.16
CA HIS A 32 4.18 -11.71 -2.22
C HIS A 32 2.74 -11.23 -2.38
N TYR A 33 1.78 -12.13 -2.19
CA TYR A 33 0.37 -11.76 -2.07
C TYR A 33 -0.40 -12.74 -1.19
N LEU A 34 -1.47 -12.24 -0.59
CA LEU A 34 -2.49 -13.06 0.07
C LEU A 34 -3.49 -13.55 -0.97
N LEU A 35 -3.71 -14.85 -1.03
CA LEU A 35 -4.68 -15.51 -1.90
C LEU A 35 -5.87 -16.01 -1.09
N GLY A 36 -7.04 -15.45 -1.36
CA GLY A 36 -8.33 -16.00 -0.93
C GLY A 36 -8.99 -16.71 -2.11
N GLU A 37 -9.04 -18.04 -2.07
CA GLU A 37 -9.66 -18.87 -3.11
C GLU A 37 -11.06 -19.36 -2.65
N PRO A 38 -12.14 -19.08 -3.42
CA PRO A 38 -13.44 -19.67 -3.15
C PRO A 38 -13.38 -21.20 -3.22
N LYS A 39 -13.81 -21.87 -2.14
CA LYS A 39 -13.87 -23.33 -2.05
C LYS A 39 -15.20 -23.85 -2.59
N ASP A 40 -15.16 -24.97 -3.32
CA ASP A 40 -16.32 -25.73 -3.80
C ASP A 40 -17.33 -24.94 -4.66
N VAL A 41 -16.89 -23.84 -5.28
CA VAL A 41 -17.71 -23.03 -6.19
C VAL A 41 -16.90 -22.61 -7.42
N THR A 42 -17.59 -22.35 -8.53
CA THR A 42 -16.96 -21.71 -9.69
C THR A 42 -16.60 -20.27 -9.34
N VAL A 43 -15.32 -19.92 -9.53
CA VAL A 43 -14.83 -18.55 -9.36
C VAL A 43 -15.55 -17.62 -10.34
N LYS A 44 -16.25 -16.62 -9.81
CA LYS A 44 -17.04 -15.67 -10.63
C LYS A 44 -16.16 -14.62 -11.30
N ASN A 45 -15.17 -14.13 -10.58
CA ASN A 45 -14.20 -13.16 -11.06
C ASN A 45 -12.98 -13.13 -10.12
N THR A 46 -11.88 -12.52 -10.56
CA THR A 46 -10.68 -12.26 -9.75
C THR A 46 -10.61 -10.78 -9.38
N VAL A 47 -10.41 -10.50 -8.10
CA VAL A 47 -10.20 -9.14 -7.56
C VAL A 47 -8.74 -9.02 -7.14
N VAL A 48 -8.05 -8.03 -7.69
CA VAL A 48 -6.70 -7.65 -7.22
C VAL A 48 -6.84 -6.41 -6.33
N LEU A 49 -6.41 -6.54 -5.08
CA LEU A 49 -6.45 -5.51 -4.05
C LEU A 49 -5.05 -4.96 -3.81
N ILE A 50 -4.92 -3.63 -3.89
CA ILE A 50 -3.65 -2.93 -3.87
C ILE A 50 -3.66 -1.95 -2.70
N HIS A 51 -2.77 -2.16 -1.73
CA HIS A 51 -2.63 -1.27 -0.57
C HIS A 51 -1.86 0.01 -0.94
N GLY A 52 -1.73 0.93 0.02
CA GLY A 52 -0.88 2.11 -0.11
C GLY A 52 0.15 2.22 1.00
N PHE A 53 0.60 3.43 1.30
CA PHE A 53 1.60 3.69 2.33
C PHE A 53 0.91 4.11 3.64
N GLN A 54 1.31 3.63 4.82
CA GLN A 54 2.25 2.55 5.16
C GLN A 54 1.44 1.31 5.56
N ASP A 55 1.16 0.47 4.57
CA ASP A 55 0.29 -0.69 4.70
C ASP A 55 0.92 -1.91 3.98
N LEU A 56 0.23 -3.04 4.02
CA LEU A 56 0.60 -4.33 3.42
C LEU A 56 -0.65 -4.91 2.73
N ALA A 57 -0.52 -6.05 2.06
CA ALA A 57 -1.65 -6.88 1.64
C ALA A 57 -2.65 -7.11 2.79
N PHE A 58 -2.11 -7.24 4.01
CA PHE A 58 -2.85 -7.38 5.26
C PHE A 58 -3.77 -6.19 5.61
N GLY A 59 -3.58 -5.02 5.01
CA GLY A 59 -4.50 -3.87 5.10
C GLY A 59 -5.93 -4.24 4.68
N TRP A 60 -6.06 -5.18 3.74
CA TRP A 60 -7.33 -5.68 3.22
C TRP A 60 -7.94 -6.82 4.04
N ARG A 61 -7.40 -7.14 5.23
CA ARG A 61 -7.86 -8.26 6.09
C ARG A 61 -9.36 -8.29 6.37
N TYR A 62 -10.04 -7.15 6.36
CA TYR A 62 -11.50 -7.10 6.57
C TYR A 62 -12.31 -7.30 5.28
N GLN A 63 -11.69 -7.21 4.10
CA GLN A 63 -12.34 -7.32 2.80
C GLN A 63 -12.14 -8.70 2.18
N ILE A 64 -10.99 -9.34 2.41
CA ILE A 64 -10.63 -10.61 1.74
C ILE A 64 -11.71 -11.68 1.99
N LYS A 65 -11.97 -12.07 3.24
CA LYS A 65 -12.93 -13.15 3.55
C LYS A 65 -14.36 -12.86 3.08
N PRO A 66 -14.95 -11.67 3.32
CA PRO A 66 -16.28 -11.35 2.80
C PRO A 66 -16.37 -11.43 1.27
N LEU A 67 -15.34 -10.99 0.54
CA LEU A 67 -15.36 -11.06 -0.92
C LEU A 67 -15.18 -12.50 -1.43
N VAL A 68 -14.34 -13.31 -0.78
CA VAL A 68 -14.24 -14.76 -1.06
C VAL A 68 -15.60 -15.44 -0.89
N ALA A 69 -16.34 -15.12 0.17
CA ALA A 69 -17.68 -15.66 0.42
C ALA A 69 -18.71 -15.30 -0.67
N LEU A 70 -18.46 -14.27 -1.48
CA LEU A 70 -19.28 -13.93 -2.65
C LEU A 70 -18.94 -14.76 -3.90
N GLY A 71 -17.94 -15.63 -3.83
CA GLY A 71 -17.43 -16.44 -4.94
C GLY A 71 -16.37 -15.74 -5.79
N LEU A 72 -15.68 -14.74 -5.23
CA LEU A 72 -14.62 -13.99 -5.89
C LEU A 72 -13.25 -14.50 -5.43
N ARG A 73 -12.33 -14.76 -6.37
CA ARG A 73 -10.91 -14.97 -6.03
C ARG A 73 -10.31 -13.64 -5.64
N ILE A 74 -9.64 -13.58 -4.49
CA ILE A 74 -9.02 -12.36 -3.98
C ILE A 74 -7.51 -12.50 -3.96
N ILE A 75 -6.83 -11.52 -4.54
CA ILE A 75 -5.38 -11.41 -4.54
C ILE A 75 -5.03 -10.05 -3.97
N ALA A 76 -4.63 -10.01 -2.70
CA ALA A 76 -4.13 -8.79 -2.08
C ALA A 76 -2.61 -8.79 -2.14
N ILE A 77 -2.02 -7.88 -2.92
CA ILE A 77 -0.57 -7.87 -3.17
C ILE A 77 0.16 -7.06 -2.12
N ASP A 78 1.36 -7.48 -1.73
CA ASP A 78 2.34 -6.55 -1.18
C ASP A 78 3.02 -5.83 -2.34
N CYS A 79 2.94 -4.51 -2.40
CA CYS A 79 3.58 -3.72 -3.45
C CYS A 79 5.12 -3.82 -3.38
N MET A 80 5.81 -3.41 -4.45
CA MET A 80 7.28 -3.31 -4.45
C MET A 80 7.80 -2.57 -3.22
N GLY A 81 8.75 -3.17 -2.49
CA GLY A 81 9.31 -2.60 -1.27
C GLY A 81 8.54 -2.84 0.03
N TYR A 82 7.49 -3.68 0.00
CA TYR A 82 6.67 -3.97 1.18
C TYR A 82 6.64 -5.47 1.51
N GLY A 83 6.52 -5.77 2.81
CA GLY A 83 6.27 -7.12 3.35
C GLY A 83 7.14 -8.21 2.73
N GLY A 84 6.49 -9.21 2.14
CA GLY A 84 7.15 -10.36 1.53
C GLY A 84 7.64 -10.15 0.09
N THR A 85 7.31 -9.00 -0.52
CA THR A 85 7.76 -8.62 -1.87
C THR A 85 9.20 -8.11 -1.83
N GLU A 86 9.94 -8.28 -2.93
CA GLU A 86 11.28 -7.73 -3.07
C GLU A 86 11.34 -6.22 -2.72
N ALA A 87 12.43 -5.82 -2.09
CA ALA A 87 12.70 -4.44 -1.67
C ALA A 87 14.05 -3.95 -2.22
N PRO A 88 14.17 -3.75 -3.55
CA PRO A 88 15.42 -3.37 -4.18
C PRO A 88 15.90 -1.99 -3.71
N HIS A 89 17.18 -1.91 -3.33
CA HIS A 89 17.84 -0.65 -2.98
C HIS A 89 18.05 0.23 -4.22
N VAL A 90 17.71 1.51 -4.09
CA VAL A 90 17.85 2.53 -5.13
C VAL A 90 18.78 3.62 -4.59
N PRO A 91 20.03 3.77 -5.10
CA PRO A 91 20.75 2.97 -6.12
C PRO A 91 21.27 1.60 -5.61
N PRO A 92 21.72 0.67 -6.49
CA PRO A 92 21.97 0.81 -7.94
C PRO A 92 20.75 0.56 -8.82
N GLU A 93 19.66 0.06 -8.27
CA GLU A 93 18.43 -0.18 -9.04
C GLU A 93 17.78 1.14 -9.45
N SER A 94 16.92 1.08 -10.45
CA SER A 94 16.19 2.26 -10.91
C SER A 94 15.01 2.57 -9.99
N ILE A 95 14.81 3.87 -9.70
CA ILE A 95 13.58 4.36 -9.04
C ILE A 95 12.32 4.01 -9.84
N ARG A 96 12.46 3.72 -11.15
CA ARG A 96 11.37 3.26 -12.03
C ARG A 96 10.73 1.94 -11.58
N LEU A 97 11.38 1.16 -10.72
CA LEU A 97 10.75 -0.02 -10.08
C LEU A 97 9.55 0.35 -9.21
N TYR A 98 9.45 1.60 -8.79
CA TYR A 98 8.41 2.11 -7.89
C TYR A 98 7.38 3.00 -8.62
N THR A 99 7.38 3.08 -9.96
CA THR A 99 6.38 3.90 -10.70
C THR A 99 5.04 3.20 -10.85
N PHE A 100 3.97 3.97 -11.06
CA PHE A 100 2.62 3.43 -11.28
C PHE A 100 2.55 2.60 -12.56
N LYS A 101 3.27 3.01 -13.60
CA LYS A 101 3.37 2.25 -14.85
C LYS A 101 3.98 0.87 -14.60
N ARG A 102 5.10 0.82 -13.87
CA ARG A 102 5.73 -0.46 -13.54
C ARG A 102 4.81 -1.35 -12.70
N ALA A 103 4.13 -0.79 -11.70
CA ALA A 103 3.17 -1.54 -10.90
C ALA A 103 1.98 -2.07 -11.74
N ALA A 104 1.50 -1.28 -12.70
CA ALA A 104 0.48 -1.72 -13.65
C ALA A 104 0.96 -2.88 -14.54
N ASP A 105 2.22 -2.84 -14.98
CA ASP A 105 2.84 -3.92 -15.76
C ASP A 105 2.92 -5.22 -14.94
N ASP A 106 3.28 -5.11 -13.66
CA ASP A 106 3.33 -6.24 -12.72
C ASP A 106 1.92 -6.85 -12.50
N ILE A 107 0.88 -6.01 -12.34
CA ILE A 107 -0.52 -6.49 -12.22
C ILE A 107 -0.99 -7.19 -13.51
N LYS A 108 -0.63 -6.65 -14.68
CA LYS A 108 -0.95 -7.29 -15.96
C LYS A 108 -0.28 -8.65 -16.10
N GLU A 109 0.99 -8.76 -15.73
CA GLU A 109 1.68 -10.05 -15.77
C GLU A 109 1.07 -11.04 -14.79
N LEU A 110 0.71 -10.59 -13.58
CA LEU A 110 0.04 -11.43 -12.59
C LEU A 110 -1.27 -12.01 -13.15
N ALA A 111 -2.11 -11.17 -13.75
CA ALA A 111 -3.35 -11.62 -14.38
C ALA A 111 -3.10 -12.65 -15.50
N SER A 112 -2.06 -12.43 -16.32
CA SER A 112 -1.63 -13.36 -17.35
C SER A 112 -1.18 -14.71 -16.78
N GLN A 113 -0.37 -14.72 -15.71
CA GLN A 113 0.09 -15.95 -15.06
C GLN A 113 -1.05 -16.75 -14.41
N ILE A 114 -2.06 -16.07 -13.89
CA ILE A 114 -3.27 -16.70 -13.31
C ILE A 114 -4.21 -17.23 -14.41
N GLY A 115 -4.04 -16.77 -15.66
CA GLY A 115 -4.85 -17.19 -16.80
C GLY A 115 -6.20 -16.50 -16.88
N VAL A 116 -6.32 -15.26 -16.38
CA VAL A 116 -7.56 -14.47 -16.47
C VAL A 116 -7.40 -13.33 -17.48
N SER A 117 -8.43 -13.11 -18.30
CA SER A 117 -8.44 -12.04 -19.31
C SER A 117 -8.87 -10.69 -18.74
N THR A 118 -9.69 -10.69 -17.68
CA THR A 118 -10.12 -9.47 -17.00
C THR A 118 -10.10 -9.66 -15.49
N ILE A 119 -9.94 -8.56 -14.76
CA ILE A 119 -9.96 -8.51 -13.28
C ILE A 119 -10.82 -7.35 -12.79
N ILE A 120 -11.17 -7.39 -11.51
CA ILE A 120 -11.66 -6.24 -10.75
C ILE A 120 -10.47 -5.64 -9.99
N LEU A 121 -10.27 -4.33 -10.07
CA LEU A 121 -9.21 -3.63 -9.35
C LEU A 121 -9.74 -2.85 -8.16
N GLY A 122 -9.15 -3.07 -6.99
CA GLY A 122 -9.39 -2.30 -5.78
C GLY A 122 -8.11 -1.65 -5.28
N GLY A 123 -8.15 -0.34 -5.01
CA GLY A 123 -6.97 0.40 -4.55
C GLY A 123 -7.25 1.28 -3.34
N HIS A 124 -6.31 1.36 -2.40
CA HIS A 124 -6.34 2.30 -1.26
C HIS A 124 -5.06 3.14 -1.22
N ASP A 125 -5.15 4.45 -0.95
CA ASP A 125 -4.00 5.37 -0.91
C ASP A 125 -3.17 5.30 -2.22
N TRP A 126 -1.86 5.02 -2.22
CA TRP A 126 -1.07 4.81 -3.42
C TRP A 126 -1.61 3.66 -4.29
N GLY A 127 -2.21 2.65 -3.69
CA GLY A 127 -2.91 1.59 -4.41
C GLY A 127 -4.07 2.10 -5.25
N GLY A 128 -4.72 3.19 -4.85
CA GLY A 128 -5.73 3.88 -5.68
C GLY A 128 -5.12 4.54 -6.92
N MET A 129 -3.94 5.16 -6.77
CA MET A 129 -3.18 5.69 -7.92
C MET A 129 -2.78 4.54 -8.86
N ILE A 130 -2.25 3.44 -8.32
CA ILE A 130 -1.87 2.26 -9.12
C ILE A 130 -3.09 1.68 -9.85
N ALA A 131 -4.22 1.47 -9.16
CA ALA A 131 -5.43 0.91 -9.77
C ALA A 131 -5.93 1.77 -10.94
N THR A 132 -6.01 3.09 -10.75
CA THR A 132 -6.45 4.02 -11.81
C THR A 132 -5.49 4.05 -12.99
N ARG A 133 -4.17 4.07 -12.75
CA ARG A 133 -3.18 4.02 -13.84
C ARG A 133 -3.20 2.67 -14.56
N THR A 134 -3.44 1.58 -13.84
CA THR A 134 -3.57 0.25 -14.46
C THR A 134 -4.73 0.22 -15.45
N TYR A 135 -5.88 0.81 -15.11
CA TYR A 135 -6.99 0.96 -16.05
C TYR A 135 -6.62 1.83 -17.26
N LEU A 136 -5.92 2.95 -17.06
CA LEU A 136 -5.52 3.83 -18.16
C LEU A 136 -4.54 3.14 -19.13
N TYR A 137 -3.57 2.38 -18.61
CA TYR A 137 -2.60 1.67 -19.45
C TYR A 137 -3.17 0.39 -20.07
N TYR A 138 -4.09 -0.29 -19.38
CA TYR A 138 -4.63 -1.60 -19.77
C TYR A 138 -6.16 -1.66 -19.61
N PRO A 139 -6.92 -0.86 -20.37
CA PRO A 139 -8.37 -0.76 -20.19
C PRO A 139 -9.08 -2.10 -20.41
N GLU A 140 -8.61 -2.91 -21.37
CA GLU A 140 -9.17 -4.24 -21.67
C GLU A 140 -8.98 -5.26 -20.53
N LEU A 141 -8.02 -5.03 -19.63
CA LEU A 141 -7.76 -5.92 -18.50
C LEU A 141 -8.73 -5.67 -17.34
N VAL A 142 -9.31 -4.47 -17.23
CA VAL A 142 -10.02 -4.05 -16.01
C VAL A 142 -11.52 -4.01 -16.28
N SER A 143 -12.23 -5.02 -15.77
CA SER A 143 -13.69 -5.07 -15.89
C SER A 143 -14.38 -4.04 -15.00
N HIS A 144 -13.86 -3.84 -13.79
CA HIS A 144 -14.41 -2.91 -12.79
C HIS A 144 -13.27 -2.36 -11.94
N ILE A 145 -13.43 -1.14 -11.43
CA ILE A 145 -12.46 -0.47 -10.58
C ILE A 145 -13.14 0.21 -9.40
N PHE A 146 -12.52 0.16 -8.23
CA PHE A 146 -12.89 0.98 -7.08
C PHE A 146 -11.65 1.52 -6.36
N THR A 147 -11.76 2.71 -5.79
CA THR A 147 -10.71 3.32 -4.97
C THR A 147 -11.24 3.78 -3.63
N LEU A 148 -10.39 3.72 -2.60
CA LEU A 148 -10.66 4.16 -1.24
C LEU A 148 -9.59 5.17 -0.82
N GLY A 149 -10.00 6.33 -0.28
CA GLY A 149 -9.09 7.39 0.15
C GLY A 149 -8.47 8.23 -0.99
N THR A 150 -8.38 7.68 -2.20
CA THR A 150 -7.75 8.34 -3.35
C THR A 150 -8.75 8.58 -4.48
N PRO A 151 -9.06 9.84 -4.84
CA PRO A 151 -9.89 10.13 -6.00
C PRO A 151 -9.13 9.86 -7.30
N TYR A 152 -9.85 9.79 -8.41
CA TYR A 152 -9.21 9.84 -9.73
C TYR A 152 -8.51 11.19 -9.91
N LEU A 153 -7.23 11.14 -10.26
CA LEU A 153 -6.42 12.31 -10.62
C LEU A 153 -5.92 12.13 -12.06
N PRO A 154 -6.32 13.00 -13.00
CA PRO A 154 -5.85 12.90 -14.37
C PRO A 154 -4.35 13.15 -14.46
N PRO A 155 -3.66 12.58 -15.46
CA PRO A 155 -2.26 12.89 -15.76
C PRO A 155 -1.95 14.39 -15.79
N MET A 156 -0.86 14.79 -15.14
CA MET A 156 -0.44 16.19 -15.14
C MET A 156 0.12 16.58 -16.52
N GLN A 157 -0.47 17.60 -17.13
CA GLN A 157 -0.04 18.08 -18.46
C GLN A 157 1.37 18.67 -18.43
N GLU A 158 1.73 19.35 -17.34
CA GLU A 158 3.01 20.01 -17.16
C GLU A 158 3.71 19.47 -15.91
N TRP A 159 5.04 19.41 -15.97
CA TRP A 159 5.86 19.11 -14.80
C TRP A 159 5.86 20.32 -13.85
N LEU A 160 5.60 20.06 -12.58
CA LEU A 160 5.78 21.03 -11.50
C LEU A 160 6.90 20.54 -10.60
N GLU A 161 7.88 21.42 -10.35
CA GLU A 161 8.85 21.21 -9.28
C GLU A 161 8.11 21.09 -7.93
N PHE A 162 8.77 20.46 -6.95
CA PHE A 162 8.10 20.11 -5.69
C PHE A 162 7.52 21.34 -4.97
N ASP A 163 8.25 22.46 -4.96
CA ASP A 163 7.83 23.71 -4.31
C ASP A 163 6.58 24.31 -4.98
N ASP A 164 6.53 24.35 -6.31
CA ASP A 164 5.35 24.82 -7.05
C ASP A 164 4.16 23.89 -6.86
N TYR A 165 4.41 22.57 -6.79
CA TYR A 165 3.37 21.59 -6.54
C TYR A 165 2.74 21.77 -5.16
N ILE A 166 3.53 21.95 -4.10
CA ILE A 166 2.98 22.14 -2.75
C ILE A 166 2.37 23.53 -2.57
N ALA A 167 2.82 24.55 -3.31
CA ALA A 167 2.14 25.83 -3.37
C ALA A 167 0.71 25.69 -3.93
N LYS A 168 0.53 24.81 -4.92
CA LYS A 168 -0.78 24.48 -5.49
C LYS A 168 -1.60 23.51 -4.62
N TYR A 169 -0.92 22.55 -3.98
CA TYR A 169 -1.54 21.47 -3.19
C TYR A 169 -0.88 21.33 -1.81
N PRO A 170 -1.14 22.27 -0.87
CA PRO A 170 -0.42 22.35 0.40
C PRO A 170 -0.61 21.13 1.31
N THR A 171 -1.72 20.41 1.18
CA THR A 171 -2.00 19.17 1.94
C THR A 171 -1.04 18.03 1.64
N PHE A 172 -0.25 18.11 0.56
CA PHE A 172 0.75 17.10 0.20
C PHE A 172 2.18 17.46 0.63
N LYS A 173 2.38 18.53 1.41
CA LYS A 173 3.70 18.98 1.86
C LYS A 173 4.47 17.91 2.66
N TYR A 174 3.77 17.05 3.39
CA TYR A 174 4.38 15.94 4.15
C TYR A 174 5.19 14.98 3.26
N GLN A 175 4.84 14.88 1.97
CA GLN A 175 5.53 14.00 1.02
C GLN A 175 7.00 14.38 0.87
N GLY A 176 7.36 15.66 1.05
CA GLY A 176 8.77 16.10 1.02
C GLY A 176 9.57 15.53 2.19
N GLN A 177 8.95 15.45 3.38
CA GLN A 177 9.56 14.82 4.55
C GLN A 177 9.75 13.31 4.36
N PHE A 178 8.81 12.64 3.68
CA PHE A 178 8.84 11.20 3.46
C PHE A 178 9.79 10.82 2.32
N ALA A 179 9.88 11.66 1.28
CA ALA A 179 10.87 11.52 0.22
C ALA A 179 12.30 11.80 0.70
N GLY A 180 12.45 12.63 1.73
CA GLY A 180 13.73 12.95 2.36
C GLY A 180 14.38 11.79 3.12
N LYS A 181 15.52 12.08 3.76
CA LYS A 181 16.29 11.09 4.55
C LYS A 181 15.94 11.08 6.04
N ASP A 182 15.33 12.14 6.57
CA ASP A 182 15.12 12.28 8.02
C ASP A 182 14.17 11.21 8.56
N LEU A 183 13.06 10.95 7.88
CA LEU A 183 12.13 9.87 8.27
C LEU A 183 12.83 8.50 8.21
N GLU A 184 13.51 8.20 7.11
CA GLU A 184 14.26 6.95 6.94
C GLU A 184 15.30 6.73 8.04
N HIS A 185 16.10 7.75 8.35
CA HIS A 185 17.12 7.68 9.41
C HIS A 185 16.52 7.47 10.80
N ARG A 186 15.32 8.01 11.07
CA ARG A 186 14.61 7.82 12.34
C ARG A 186 14.01 6.44 12.47
N LEU A 187 13.54 5.85 11.38
CA LEU A 187 12.87 4.54 11.36
C LEU A 187 13.87 3.39 11.19
N ASN A 188 14.88 3.36 12.05
CA ASN A 188 16.03 2.45 11.98
C ASN A 188 15.99 1.27 12.98
N SER A 189 14.94 1.19 13.81
CA SER A 189 14.74 0.12 14.78
C SER A 189 13.28 -0.33 14.83
N LYS A 190 13.02 -1.51 15.40
CA LYS A 190 11.65 -2.00 15.59
C LYS A 190 10.84 -1.10 16.51
N GLU A 191 11.46 -0.49 17.51
CA GLU A 191 10.82 0.47 18.43
C GLU A 191 10.43 1.74 17.67
N ALA A 192 11.32 2.26 16.82
CA ALA A 192 11.03 3.44 16.01
C ALA A 192 9.92 3.15 14.98
N LEU A 193 9.97 1.99 14.32
CA LEU A 193 8.89 1.52 13.44
C LEU A 193 7.59 1.43 14.25
N ARG A 194 7.57 0.75 15.40
CA ARG A 194 6.38 0.65 16.24
C ARG A 194 5.76 2.01 16.55
N GLN A 195 6.58 3.00 16.91
CA GLN A 195 6.10 4.36 17.17
C GLN A 195 5.55 5.04 15.91
N PHE A 196 6.11 4.75 14.73
CA PHE A 196 5.55 5.22 13.47
C PHE A 196 4.15 4.67 13.19
N TRP A 197 3.91 3.36 13.41
CA TRP A 197 2.56 2.81 13.26
C TRP A 197 1.59 3.35 14.31
N ILE A 198 2.03 3.54 15.55
CA ILE A 198 1.20 4.22 16.56
C ILE A 198 0.83 5.62 16.08
N ALA A 199 1.79 6.38 15.55
CA ALA A 199 1.57 7.71 15.00
C ALA A 199 0.55 7.72 13.84
N THR A 200 0.71 6.83 12.87
CA THR A 200 -0.07 6.86 11.63
C THR A 200 -1.44 6.20 11.76
N TYR A 201 -1.62 5.26 12.70
CA TYR A 201 -2.90 4.62 12.98
C TYR A 201 -3.68 5.34 14.10
N GLY A 202 -3.52 6.67 14.21
CA GLY A 202 -4.39 7.50 15.03
C GLY A 202 -3.98 7.64 16.50
N GLY A 203 -2.74 7.29 16.85
CA GLY A 203 -2.20 7.57 18.17
C GLY A 203 -2.24 9.05 18.52
N ARG A 204 -2.42 9.34 19.81
CA ARG A 204 -2.47 10.69 20.37
C ARG A 204 -1.71 10.73 21.69
N GLY A 205 -1.12 11.88 22.01
CA GLY A 205 -0.53 12.10 23.32
C GLY A 205 -1.61 12.15 24.42
N PRO A 206 -1.20 12.10 25.70
CA PRO A 206 -2.12 12.07 26.84
C PRO A 206 -3.05 13.28 26.91
N ASN A 207 -2.69 14.42 26.29
CA ASN A 207 -3.51 15.63 26.24
C ASN A 207 -4.09 15.88 24.83
N GLY A 208 -4.05 14.88 23.94
CA GLY A 208 -4.56 14.99 22.57
C GLY A 208 -3.54 15.49 21.54
N GLU A 209 -2.25 15.50 21.87
CA GLU A 209 -1.18 15.86 20.95
C GLU A 209 -1.23 15.00 19.68
N ALA A 210 -1.23 15.65 18.52
CA ALA A 210 -1.28 14.95 17.24
C ALA A 210 0.11 14.43 16.84
N ALA A 211 0.14 13.27 16.19
CA ALA A 211 1.36 12.71 15.61
C ALA A 211 1.76 13.36 14.27
N PHE A 212 0.78 13.99 13.60
CA PHE A 212 0.91 14.69 12.34
C PHE A 212 0.17 16.02 12.41
N SER A 213 0.70 17.04 11.74
CA SER A 213 -0.07 18.22 11.36
C SER A 213 -0.63 18.05 9.95
N THR A 214 -1.30 19.08 9.43
CA THR A 214 -1.71 19.13 8.01
C THR A 214 -0.54 19.11 7.03
N GLU A 215 0.70 19.29 7.50
CA GLU A 215 1.87 19.50 6.63
C GLU A 215 3.06 18.58 6.91
N ARG A 216 3.19 18.00 8.11
CA ARG A 216 4.37 17.21 8.49
C ARG A 216 4.07 16.22 9.62
N ALA A 217 4.93 15.21 9.75
CA ALA A 217 5.07 14.46 10.99
C ALA A 217 5.64 15.36 12.10
N LEU A 218 5.04 15.26 13.28
CA LEU A 218 5.44 15.96 14.50
C LEU A 218 6.27 15.00 15.36
N PHE A 219 7.51 14.72 14.96
CA PHE A 219 8.38 13.74 15.62
C PHE A 219 8.61 14.04 17.10
N GLU A 220 8.55 15.33 17.48
CA GLU A 220 8.61 15.80 18.86
C GLU A 220 7.52 15.18 19.75
N ASN A 221 6.36 14.82 19.18
CA ASN A 221 5.22 14.27 19.93
C ASN A 221 5.25 12.74 19.99
N TRP A 222 6.01 12.07 19.11
CA TRP A 222 5.94 10.62 18.94
C TRP A 222 6.23 9.81 20.21
N PRO A 223 7.21 10.17 21.06
CA PRO A 223 7.47 9.46 22.32
C PRO A 223 6.29 9.49 23.31
N LEU A 224 5.36 10.43 23.15
CA LEU A 224 4.21 10.62 24.04
C LEU A 224 2.96 9.84 23.59
N LEU A 225 2.98 9.27 22.38
CA LEU A 225 1.77 8.75 21.76
C LEU A 225 1.29 7.48 22.44
N ILE A 226 -0.01 7.46 22.71
CA ILE A 226 -0.76 6.29 23.16
C ILE A 226 -1.42 5.67 21.94
N ARG A 227 -1.31 4.34 21.82
CA ARG A 227 -1.87 3.55 20.72
C ARG A 227 -3.41 3.65 20.69
N SER A 228 -3.98 3.75 19.48
CA SER A 228 -5.41 3.68 19.25
C SER A 228 -5.93 2.23 19.19
N ASP A 229 -7.25 2.06 19.15
CA ASP A 229 -7.90 0.75 19.00
C ASP A 229 -7.97 0.26 17.54
N VAL A 230 -7.42 1.01 16.56
CA VAL A 230 -7.54 0.68 15.12
C VAL A 230 -6.81 -0.60 14.76
N LEU A 231 -5.63 -0.83 15.35
CA LEU A 231 -4.88 -2.07 15.26
C LEU A 231 -4.95 -2.78 16.60
N SER A 232 -5.11 -4.10 16.62
CA SER A 232 -4.79 -4.87 17.82
C SER A 232 -3.28 -4.81 18.09
N GLU A 233 -2.87 -5.21 19.30
CA GLU A 233 -1.45 -5.31 19.64
C GLU A 233 -0.71 -6.28 18.71
N GLU A 234 -1.37 -7.39 18.39
CA GLU A 234 -0.89 -8.42 17.47
C GLU A 234 -0.72 -7.89 16.04
N GLU A 235 -1.71 -7.15 15.53
CA GLU A 235 -1.65 -6.54 14.20
C GLU A 235 -0.53 -5.50 14.11
N LEU A 236 -0.35 -4.70 15.17
CA LEU A 236 0.75 -3.74 15.24
C LEU A 236 2.11 -4.44 15.18
N ILE A 237 2.29 -5.52 15.95
CA ILE A 237 3.53 -6.30 15.93
C ILE A 237 3.78 -6.86 14.53
N TYR A 238 2.75 -7.39 13.87
CA TYR A 238 2.88 -7.90 12.50
C TYR A 238 3.40 -6.85 11.51
N TYR A 239 2.81 -5.66 11.48
CA TYR A 239 3.32 -4.57 10.62
C TYR A 239 4.78 -4.22 10.93
N VAL A 240 5.13 -4.14 12.22
CA VAL A 240 6.50 -3.82 12.64
C VAL A 240 7.48 -4.90 12.18
N GLU A 241 7.12 -6.17 12.31
CA GLU A 241 7.96 -7.29 11.88
C GLU A 241 8.16 -7.33 10.37
N GLU A 242 7.09 -7.17 9.60
CA GLU A 242 7.16 -7.19 8.14
C GLU A 242 7.96 -6.00 7.57
N TYR A 243 7.83 -4.80 8.15
CA TYR A 243 8.68 -3.68 7.74
C TYR A 243 10.12 -3.78 8.24
N ALA A 244 10.36 -4.39 9.40
CA ALA A 244 11.72 -4.61 9.89
C ALA A 244 12.51 -5.60 9.02
N ARG A 245 11.83 -6.44 8.21
CA ARG A 245 12.47 -7.40 7.29
C ARG A 245 13.43 -6.72 6.31
N ASN A 246 13.01 -5.61 5.71
CA ASN A 246 13.74 -4.90 4.67
C ASN A 246 14.06 -3.44 5.04
N GLY A 247 13.55 -2.95 6.17
CA GLY A 247 13.54 -1.53 6.51
C GLY A 247 12.52 -0.74 5.67
N ILE A 248 12.34 0.54 6.00
CA ILE A 248 11.31 1.37 5.35
C ILE A 248 11.78 2.05 4.05
N SER A 249 13.08 2.05 3.76
CA SER A 249 13.68 2.82 2.66
C SER A 249 13.00 2.52 1.31
N ALA A 250 12.75 1.25 1.02
CA ALA A 250 12.08 0.82 -0.20
C ALA A 250 10.62 1.33 -0.28
N ALA A 251 9.86 1.24 0.81
CA ALA A 251 8.51 1.80 0.88
C ALA A 251 8.49 3.33 0.68
N LEU A 252 9.52 4.05 1.14
CA LEU A 252 9.63 5.50 0.92
C LEU A 252 9.90 5.89 -0.54
N ASN A 253 10.38 4.98 -1.38
CA ASN A 253 10.60 5.25 -2.81
C ASN A 253 9.30 5.57 -3.56
N TRP A 254 8.14 5.20 -3.02
CA TRP A 254 6.83 5.62 -3.54
C TRP A 254 6.58 7.13 -3.46
N TYR A 255 7.39 7.88 -2.69
CA TYR A 255 7.40 9.34 -2.63
C TYR A 255 8.52 9.98 -3.47
N ARG A 256 9.42 9.18 -4.07
CA ARG A 256 10.66 9.66 -4.73
C ARG A 256 10.63 9.52 -6.26
N ASN A 257 9.49 9.13 -6.83
CA ASN A 257 9.31 8.72 -8.22
C ASN A 257 8.44 9.70 -9.04
N ARG A 258 8.19 10.91 -8.54
CA ARG A 258 7.22 11.85 -9.14
C ARG A 258 7.58 12.21 -10.58
N ARG A 259 8.87 12.39 -10.85
CA ARG A 259 9.37 12.77 -12.17
C ARG A 259 9.17 11.64 -13.16
N GLU A 260 9.51 10.42 -12.77
CA GLU A 260 9.38 9.22 -13.60
C GLU A 260 7.90 8.89 -13.87
N ASN A 261 7.03 9.04 -12.88
CA ASN A 261 5.58 8.91 -13.08
C ASN A 261 5.04 9.94 -14.09
N TRP A 262 5.49 11.20 -14.00
CA TRP A 262 5.09 12.23 -14.98
C TRP A 262 5.60 11.90 -16.40
N GLU A 263 6.81 11.35 -16.52
CA GLU A 263 7.34 10.90 -17.81
C GLU A 263 6.55 9.72 -18.39
N ASP A 264 6.20 8.74 -17.56
CA ASP A 264 5.42 7.55 -17.96
C ASP A 264 3.98 7.90 -18.36
N GLU A 265 3.39 8.95 -17.79
CA GLU A 265 2.03 9.39 -18.08
C GLU A 265 1.90 10.17 -19.41
N ARG A 266 3.02 10.47 -20.08
CA ARG A 266 3.05 11.19 -21.36
C ARG A 266 3.11 10.29 -22.59
N SER A 267 3.37 8.99 -22.40
CA SER A 267 3.46 7.99 -23.47
C SER A 267 2.12 7.34 -23.73
#